data_AF-A0AAU9VQH3-F1
#
_entry.id   AF-A0AAU9VQH3-F1
#
_cell.length_a   1.000
_cell.length_b   1.000
_cell.length_c   1.000
_cell.angle_alpha   90.00
_cell.angle_beta   90.00
_cell.angle_gamma   90.00
#
_symmetry.space_group_name_H-M   'P 1'
#
loop_
_entity.id
_entity.type
_entity.pdbx_description
1 polymer ?
#
loop_
_entity_poly.entity_id
_entity_poly.type
_entity_poly.pdbx_seq_one_letter_code
_entity_poly.pdbx_strand_id
1 'polypeptide(L)'
;PCNDCDNEYIGQTKRQFGTRLKEHQKAVFLCKKENSALSEHTCLTNHTIGWDNSKIITTNRRYHQRLCLEAWHINSAHAPLNRDDGGLLSDAYLHLVRKKSR
;
A
#
# COMPACT_ATOMS: atom_id res chain seq x y z
N PRO A 1 3.96 -5.33 4.00
CA PRO A 1 3.53 -5.82 5.34
C PRO A 1 4.57 -5.40 6.37
N CYS A 2 4.13 -4.94 7.53
CA CYS A 2 4.99 -4.75 8.70
C CYS A 2 5.25 -6.11 9.37
N ASN A 3 6.41 -6.29 10.00
CA ASN A 3 6.68 -7.52 10.78
C ASN A 3 6.12 -7.46 12.20
N ASP A 4 5.87 -6.24 12.70
CA ASP A 4 5.58 -5.97 14.10
C ASP A 4 4.10 -5.58 14.34
N CYS A 5 3.32 -5.39 13.27
CA CYS A 5 1.87 -5.20 13.33
C CYS A 5 1.17 -5.64 12.03
N ASP A 6 -0.16 -5.68 12.07
CA ASP A 6 -1.00 -6.12 10.94
C ASP A 6 -1.07 -5.11 9.78
N ASN A 7 -0.36 -3.98 9.88
CA ASN A 7 -0.44 -2.93 8.88
C ASN A 7 0.22 -3.34 7.56
N GLU A 8 -0.46 -3.08 6.45
CA GLU A 8 0.01 -3.38 5.10
C GLU A 8 -0.03 -2.16 4.20
N TYR A 9 1.04 -1.94 3.42
CA TYR A 9 1.06 -0.94 2.36
C TYR A 9 0.71 -1.59 1.03
N ILE A 10 -0.23 -0.99 0.31
CA ILE A 10 -0.66 -1.43 -1.02
C ILE A 10 -0.37 -0.29 -1.99
N GLY A 11 0.21 -0.59 -3.14
CA GLY A 11 0.43 0.44 -4.15
C GLY A 11 0.59 -0.14 -5.55
N GLN A 12 0.32 0.68 -6.56
CA GLN A 12 0.54 0.34 -7.96
C GLN A 12 1.88 0.86 -8.47
N THR A 13 2.39 0.20 -9.51
CA THR A 13 3.52 0.70 -10.28
C THR A 13 3.37 0.31 -11.75
N LYS A 14 3.74 1.23 -12.65
CA LYS A 14 3.97 0.92 -14.08
C LYS A 14 5.34 0.28 -14.30
N ARG A 15 6.28 0.49 -13.37
CA ARG A 15 7.67 0.00 -13.45
C ARG A 15 7.75 -1.44 -12.95
N GLN A 16 8.90 -2.07 -13.14
CA GLN A 16 9.15 -3.38 -12.55
C GLN A 16 8.97 -3.33 -11.03
N PHE A 17 8.36 -4.37 -10.47
CA PHE A 17 8.10 -4.49 -9.04
C PHE A 17 9.36 -4.26 -8.19
N GLY A 18 10.47 -4.90 -8.57
CA GLY A 18 11.75 -4.75 -7.86
C GLY A 18 12.29 -3.32 -7.84
N THR A 19 12.02 -2.52 -8.89
CA THR A 19 12.38 -1.09 -8.89
C THR A 19 11.60 -0.34 -7.82
N ARG A 20 10.28 -0.52 -7.77
CA ARG A 20 9.43 0.15 -6.77
C ARG A 20 9.76 -0.28 -5.35
N LEU A 21 10.07 -1.57 -5.15
CA LEU A 21 10.50 -2.12 -3.87
C LEU A 21 11.78 -1.45 -3.37
N LYS A 22 12.81 -1.35 -4.21
CA LYS A 22 14.09 -0.70 -3.87
C LYS A 22 13.94 0.78 -3.51
N GLU A 23 13.01 1.49 -4.14
CA GLU A 23 12.72 2.87 -3.78
C GLU A 23 12.13 3.01 -2.38
N HIS A 24 11.19 2.13 -2.01
CA HIS A 24 10.64 2.11 -0.67
C HIS A 24 11.70 1.74 0.36
N GLN A 25 12.54 0.74 0.08
CA GLN A 25 13.68 0.38 0.93
C GLN A 25 14.61 1.57 1.14
N LYS A 26 14.97 2.27 0.05
CA LYS A 26 15.81 3.47 0.12
C LYS A 26 15.14 4.60 0.90
N ALA A 27 13.84 4.82 0.74
CA ALA A 27 13.11 5.84 1.49
C ALA A 27 13.11 5.55 3.01
N VAL A 28 12.85 4.29 3.40
CA VAL A 28 12.92 3.83 4.79
C VAL A 28 14.33 3.98 5.35
N PHE A 29 15.35 3.51 4.61
CA PHE A 29 16.75 3.61 5.02
C PHE A 29 17.19 5.06 5.25
N LEU A 30 16.75 5.99 4.40
CA LEU A 30 17.05 7.42 4.52
C LEU A 30 16.08 8.16 5.45
N CYS A 31 15.13 7.48 6.08
CA CYS A 31 14.06 8.05 6.90
C CYS A 31 13.34 9.25 6.24
N LYS A 32 13.06 9.16 4.93
CA LYS A 32 12.32 10.18 4.17
C LYS A 32 10.82 10.05 4.42
N LYS A 33 10.39 10.46 5.62
CA LYS A 33 9.01 10.29 6.09
C LYS A 33 8.04 10.91 5.10
N GLU A 34 8.24 12.15 4.67
CA GLU A 34 7.36 12.89 3.75
C GLU A 34 7.10 12.18 2.41
N ASN A 35 8.01 11.33 1.96
CA ASN A 35 7.96 10.70 0.63
C ASN A 35 7.39 9.26 0.62
N SER A 36 7.23 8.63 1.79
CA SER A 36 6.84 7.22 1.87
C SER A 36 6.11 6.93 3.16
N ALA A 37 4.86 6.46 3.05
CA ALA A 37 4.08 5.99 4.19
C ALA A 37 4.83 4.91 4.99
N LEU A 38 5.52 4.00 4.28
CA LEU A 38 6.38 2.99 4.92
C LEU A 38 7.50 3.63 5.74
N SER A 39 8.15 4.67 5.24
CA SER A 39 9.24 5.36 5.97
C SER A 39 8.72 6.12 7.17
N GLU A 40 7.57 6.76 7.04
CA GLU A 40 6.91 7.44 8.14
C GLU A 40 6.56 6.44 9.25
N HIS A 41 5.93 5.33 8.90
CA HIS A 41 5.59 4.28 9.84
C HIS A 41 6.81 3.75 10.60
N THR A 42 7.86 3.32 9.89
CA THR A 42 9.07 2.80 10.54
C THR A 42 9.74 3.84 11.44
N CYS A 43 9.80 5.10 11.00
CA CYS A 43 10.43 6.16 11.78
C CYS A 43 9.59 6.69 12.95
N LEU A 44 8.30 6.33 13.06
CA LEU A 44 7.44 6.72 14.19
C LEU A 44 7.26 5.58 15.20
N THR A 45 7.25 4.34 14.71
CA THR A 45 6.95 3.15 15.52
C THR A 45 8.18 2.33 15.86
N ASN A 46 9.31 2.58 15.19
CA ASN A 46 10.51 1.75 15.23
C ASN A 46 10.27 0.30 14.76
N HIS A 47 9.17 0.05 14.06
CA HIS A 47 8.86 -1.24 13.45
C HIS A 47 9.73 -1.49 12.21
N THR A 48 9.81 -2.75 11.82
CA THR A 48 10.52 -3.22 10.63
C THR A 48 9.54 -3.63 9.53
N ILE A 49 9.98 -3.46 8.27
CA ILE A 49 9.19 -3.89 7.10
C ILE A 49 9.66 -5.28 6.66
N GLY A 50 8.72 -6.20 6.52
CA GLY A 50 8.95 -7.53 5.96
C GLY A 50 9.05 -7.48 4.43
N TRP A 51 10.20 -7.06 3.91
CA TRP A 51 10.39 -6.91 2.46
C TRP A 51 10.23 -8.22 1.69
N ASP A 52 10.64 -9.35 2.27
CA ASP A 52 10.52 -10.68 1.65
C ASP A 52 9.05 -11.15 1.54
N ASN A 53 8.17 -10.57 2.35
CA ASN A 53 6.73 -10.82 2.30
C ASN A 53 6.02 -9.94 1.25
N SER A 54 6.75 -9.09 0.52
CA SER A 54 6.19 -8.26 -0.54
C SER A 54 5.90 -9.07 -1.81
N LYS A 55 4.72 -8.88 -2.41
CA LYS A 55 4.28 -9.66 -3.57
C LYS A 55 3.41 -8.84 -4.52
N ILE A 56 3.36 -9.28 -5.77
CA ILE A 56 2.38 -8.78 -6.75
C ILE A 56 1.07 -9.50 -6.50
N ILE A 57 0.01 -8.75 -6.19
CA ILE A 57 -1.34 -9.31 -5.95
C ILE A 57 -2.19 -9.37 -7.23
N THR A 58 -2.02 -8.39 -8.13
CA THR A 58 -2.78 -8.28 -9.39
C THR A 58 -1.93 -7.59 -10.45
N THR A 59 -2.11 -7.94 -11.73
CA THR A 59 -1.49 -7.24 -12.86
C THR A 59 -2.56 -6.76 -13.84
N ASN A 60 -2.43 -5.54 -14.34
CA ASN A 60 -3.30 -5.01 -15.39
C ASN A 60 -2.53 -4.04 -16.29
N ARG A 61 -2.71 -4.15 -17.62
CA ARG A 61 -2.03 -3.30 -18.60
C ARG A 61 -2.60 -1.87 -18.61
N ARG A 62 -3.89 -1.70 -18.34
CA ARG A 62 -4.60 -0.41 -18.42
C ARG A 62 -4.40 0.39 -17.14
N TYR A 63 -3.97 1.65 -17.28
CA TYR A 63 -3.65 2.54 -16.15
C TYR A 63 -4.86 2.79 -15.24
N HIS A 64 -6.00 3.23 -15.80
CA HIS A 64 -7.21 3.49 -15.02
C HIS A 64 -7.71 2.26 -14.26
N GLN A 65 -7.58 1.07 -14.84
CA GLN A 65 -7.96 -0.17 -14.16
C GLN A 65 -7.01 -0.50 -13.00
N ARG A 66 -5.70 -0.24 -13.14
CA ARG A 66 -4.77 -0.37 -12.00
C ARG A 66 -5.12 0.56 -10.85
N LEU A 67 -5.53 1.79 -11.15
CA LEU A 67 -5.94 2.75 -10.13
C LEU A 67 -7.21 2.30 -9.40
N CYS A 68 -8.24 1.84 -10.13
CA CYS A 68 -9.43 1.26 -9.50
C CYS A 68 -9.09 0.04 -8.62
N LEU A 69 -8.18 -0.82 -9.09
CA LEU A 69 -7.73 -1.99 -8.33
C LEU A 69 -6.93 -1.60 -7.09
N GLU A 70 -6.05 -0.60 -7.19
CA GLU A 70 -5.31 -0.06 -6.04
C GLU A 70 -6.28 0.46 -4.98
N ALA A 71 -7.22 1.33 -5.37
CA ALA A 71 -8.24 1.84 -4.45
C ALA A 71 -9.08 0.71 -3.84
N TRP A 72 -9.51 -0.26 -4.65
CA TRP A 72 -10.22 -1.44 -4.16
C TRP A 72 -9.42 -2.21 -3.12
N HIS A 73 -8.15 -2.51 -3.41
CA HIS A 73 -7.31 -3.28 -2.49
C HIS A 73 -7.00 -2.51 -1.20
N ILE A 74 -6.74 -1.20 -1.27
CA ILE A 74 -6.56 -0.35 -0.09
C ILE A 74 -7.81 -0.37 0.78
N ASN A 75 -8.99 -0.14 0.19
CA ASN A 75 -10.27 -0.12 0.92
C ASN A 75 -10.73 -1.50 1.40
N SER A 76 -10.21 -2.59 0.81
CA SER A 76 -10.49 -3.98 1.23
C SER A 76 -9.56 -4.46 2.34
N ALA A 77 -8.43 -3.77 2.55
CA ALA A 77 -7.40 -4.19 3.48
C ALA A 77 -7.90 -4.07 4.92
N HIS A 78 -7.43 -4.98 5.79
CA HIS A 78 -7.81 -4.95 7.20
C HIS A 78 -7.21 -3.75 7.94
N ALA A 79 -5.93 -3.46 7.67
CA ALA A 79 -5.20 -2.36 8.26
C ALA A 79 -4.28 -1.70 7.22
N PRO A 80 -4.82 -0.91 6.28
CA PRO A 80 -4.02 -0.23 5.27
C PRO A 80 -3.12 0.84 5.91
N LEU A 81 -1.85 0.85 5.52
CA LEU A 81 -0.83 1.82 5.93
C LEU A 81 -0.78 3.05 5.00
N ASN A 82 -1.53 3.01 3.91
CA ASN A 82 -1.61 4.08 2.91
C ASN A 82 -2.08 5.41 3.53
N ARG A 83 -1.58 6.53 3.00
CA ARG A 83 -2.02 7.88 3.41
C ARG A 83 -3.34 8.30 2.79
N ASP A 84 -3.66 7.71 1.64
CA ASP A 84 -4.88 7.92 0.90
C ASP A 84 -5.55 6.57 0.62
N ASP A 85 -6.82 6.62 0.22
CA ASP A 85 -7.65 5.47 -0.09
C ASP A 85 -7.61 5.08 -1.58
N GLY A 86 -6.63 5.61 -2.34
CA GLY A 86 -6.54 5.48 -3.79
C GLY A 86 -7.45 6.42 -4.59
N GLY A 87 -8.31 7.23 -3.95
CA GLY A 87 -8.99 8.42 -4.51
C GLY A 87 -9.93 8.22 -5.70
N LEU A 88 -10.14 6.99 -6.17
CA LEU A 88 -10.82 6.70 -7.44
C LEU A 88 -11.97 5.70 -7.33
N LEU A 89 -12.26 5.21 -6.12
CA LEU A 89 -13.45 4.41 -5.90
C LEU A 89 -14.64 5.35 -5.65
N SER A 90 -15.67 5.29 -6.49
CA SER A 90 -16.91 6.04 -6.24
C SER A 90 -17.58 5.54 -4.97
N ASP A 91 -18.24 6.45 -4.23
CA ASP A 91 -19.02 6.15 -3.03
C ASP A 91 -20.01 5.00 -3.22
N ALA A 92 -20.56 4.88 -4.43
CA ALA A 92 -21.46 3.81 -4.81
C ALA A 92 -20.84 2.42 -4.66
N TYR A 93 -19.52 2.27 -4.69
CA TYR A 93 -18.83 0.99 -4.54
C TYR A 93 -18.25 0.77 -3.14
N LEU A 94 -18.10 1.82 -2.31
CA LEU A 94 -17.48 1.71 -0.97
C LEU A 94 -18.17 0.66 -0.09
N HIS A 95 -19.49 0.51 -0.22
CA HIS A 95 -20.27 -0.47 0.54
C HIS A 95 -19.93 -1.93 0.20
N LEU A 96 -19.36 -2.20 -0.98
CA LEU A 96 -18.94 -3.53 -1.40
C LEU A 96 -17.55 -3.89 -0.86
N VAL A 97 -16.75 -2.89 -0.52
CA VAL A 97 -15.34 -3.06 -0.15
C VAL A 97 -15.14 -3.01 1.36
N ARG A 98 -15.92 -2.16 2.04
CA ARG A 98 -15.92 -2.07 3.51
C ARG A 98 -16.57 -3.31 4.09
N LYS A 99 -15.76 -4.23 4.63
CA LYS A 99 -16.30 -5.33 5.44
C LYS A 99 -17.17 -4.74 6.56
N LYS A 100 -18.40 -5.24 6.72
CA LYS A 100 -19.19 -4.98 7.93
C LYS A 100 -18.33 -5.38 9.14
N SER A 101 -18.03 -4.44 10.03
CA SER A 101 -17.56 -4.80 11.36
C SER A 101 -18.57 -5.77 11.95
N ARG A 102 -18.11 -6.98 12.29
CA ARG A 102 -18.87 -7.88 13.15
C ARG A 102 -18.74 -7.42 14.59
#